data_AF-A0A7Y2CK86-F1
#
_entry.id   AF-A0A7Y2CK86-F1
#
_cell.length_a   1.000
_cell.length_b   1.000
_cell.length_c   1.000
_cell.angle_alpha   90.00
_cell.angle_beta   90.00
_cell.angle_gamma   90.00
#
_symmetry.space_group_name_H-M   'P 1'
#
loop_
_entity.id
_entity.type
_entity.pdbx_description
1 polymer ?
#
loop_
_entity_poly.entity_id
_entity_poly.type
_entity_poly.pdbx_seq_one_letter_code
_entity_poly.pdbx_strand_id
1 'polypeptide(L)'
;AALGVAVARVALGGLVLGTLGSPPFWLSAAGALTAWLVMVPAARAAPPLSLIGVSVLGSAAHVAGQLGAFGGLFGLGWAAFRLSPALAVTAVPLGIVTGAVILAVHRRLPSW
;
A
#
# COMPACT_ATOMS: atom_id res chain seq x y z
N ALA A 1 10.21 3.86 12.25
CA ALA A 1 9.30 2.79 12.72
C ALA A 1 8.46 2.19 11.57
N ALA A 2 7.56 2.95 10.92
CA ALA A 2 6.59 2.40 9.95
C ALA A 2 7.19 1.62 8.77
N LEU A 3 8.27 2.11 8.15
CA LEU A 3 8.94 1.41 7.05
C LEU A 3 9.53 0.06 7.48
N GLY A 4 10.11 0.00 8.68
CA GLY A 4 10.68 -1.25 9.23
C GLY A 4 9.62 -2.33 9.43
N VAL A 5 8.42 -1.95 9.90
CA VAL A 5 7.29 -2.88 10.02
C VAL A 5 6.82 -3.37 8.64
N ALA A 6 6.77 -2.48 7.64
CA ALA A 6 6.40 -2.86 6.27
C ALA A 6 7.43 -3.83 5.65
N VAL A 7 8.72 -3.54 5.78
CA VAL A 7 9.81 -4.41 5.30
C VAL A 7 9.77 -5.77 6.01
N ALA A 8 9.61 -5.78 7.34
CA ALA A 8 9.48 -7.02 8.09
C ALA A 8 8.27 -7.84 7.63
N ARG A 9 7.11 -7.22 7.42
CA ARG A 9 5.92 -7.91 6.91
C ARG A 9 6.19 -8.56 5.55
N VAL A 10 6.81 -7.83 4.62
CA VAL A 10 7.08 -8.34 3.27
C VAL A 10 8.12 -9.48 3.30
N ALA A 11 9.18 -9.32 4.07
CA ALA A 11 10.21 -10.36 4.24
C ALA A 11 9.66 -11.62 4.92
N LEU A 12 8.94 -11.47 6.03
CA LEU A 12 8.34 -12.59 6.75
C LEU A 12 7.25 -13.26 5.92
N GLY A 13 6.39 -12.49 5.25
CA GLY A 13 5.37 -13.04 4.35
C GLY A 13 5.98 -13.86 3.23
N GLY A 14 7.04 -13.34 2.59
CA GLY A 14 7.79 -14.07 1.58
C GLY A 14 8.43 -15.35 2.13
N LEU A 15 8.99 -15.30 3.35
CA LEU A 15 9.63 -16.46 3.98
C LEU A 15 8.62 -17.56 4.30
N VAL A 16 7.51 -17.19 4.93
CA VAL A 16 6.43 -18.12 5.33
C VAL A 16 5.80 -18.77 4.12
N LEU A 17 5.58 -18.02 3.04
CA LEU A 17 4.99 -18.53 1.80
C LEU A 17 6.02 -19.21 0.88
N GLY A 18 7.31 -19.21 1.22
CA GLY A 18 8.37 -19.73 0.35
C GLY A 18 8.53 -18.96 -0.97
N THR A 19 8.13 -17.68 -1.00
CA THR A 19 8.14 -16.82 -2.20
C THR A 19 9.20 -15.73 -2.15
N LEU A 20 10.17 -15.81 -1.23
CA LEU A 20 11.27 -14.84 -1.18
C LEU A 20 11.99 -14.74 -2.52
N GLY A 21 12.12 -13.50 -3.02
CA GLY A 21 12.78 -13.22 -4.30
C GLY A 21 11.97 -13.59 -5.55
N SER A 22 10.79 -14.21 -5.41
CA SER A 22 9.92 -14.54 -6.54
C SER A 22 9.03 -13.34 -6.93
N PRO A 23 8.34 -13.37 -8.09
CA PRO A 23 7.52 -12.24 -8.54
C PRO A 23 6.49 -11.75 -7.49
N PRO A 24 5.74 -12.62 -6.77
CA PRO A 24 4.87 -12.19 -5.67
C PRO A 24 5.56 -11.35 -4.58
N PHE A 25 6.80 -11.66 -4.21
CA PHE A 25 7.55 -10.89 -3.22
C PHE A 25 7.84 -9.47 -3.73
N TRP A 26 8.29 -9.36 -4.98
CA TRP A 26 8.59 -8.06 -5.59
C TRP A 26 7.35 -7.19 -5.80
N LEU A 27 6.21 -7.80 -6.15
CA LEU A 27 4.93 -7.11 -6.22
C LEU A 27 4.54 -6.55 -4.85
N SER A 28 4.63 -7.36 -3.80
CA SER A 28 4.32 -6.95 -2.42
C SER A 28 5.24 -5.83 -1.92
N ALA A 29 6.54 -5.95 -2.18
CA ALA A 29 7.54 -4.95 -1.83
C ALA A 29 7.28 -3.60 -2.53
N ALA A 30 7.02 -3.63 -3.84
CA ALA A 30 6.74 -2.44 -4.63
C ALA A 30 5.50 -1.71 -4.12
N GLY A 31 4.39 -2.43 -3.91
CA GLY A 31 3.18 -1.83 -3.35
C GLY A 31 3.38 -1.26 -1.95
N ALA A 32 4.11 -1.96 -1.07
CA ALA A 32 4.38 -1.47 0.28
C ALA A 32 5.23 -0.18 0.26
N LEU A 33 6.25 -0.13 -0.59
CA LEU A 33 7.13 1.03 -0.73
C LEU A 33 6.40 2.24 -1.30
N THR A 34 5.64 2.08 -2.38
CA THR A 34 4.89 3.20 -2.98
C THR A 34 3.83 3.73 -2.04
N ALA A 35 3.11 2.86 -1.34
CA ALA A 35 2.15 3.27 -0.31
C ALA A 35 2.83 4.10 0.78
N TRP A 36 3.96 3.64 1.30
CA TRP A 36 4.72 4.38 2.31
C TRP A 36 5.18 5.76 1.79
N LEU A 37 5.74 5.81 0.58
CA LEU A 37 6.19 7.05 -0.05
C LEU A 37 5.07 8.09 -0.24
N VAL A 38 3.82 7.64 -0.41
CA VAL A 38 2.66 8.52 -0.55
C VAL A 38 2.04 8.88 0.80
N MET A 39 1.91 7.93 1.72
CA MET A 39 1.26 8.16 3.02
C MET A 39 2.06 9.10 3.93
N VAL A 40 3.38 9.01 3.91
CA VAL A 40 4.28 9.85 4.74
C VAL A 40 4.14 11.36 4.46
N PRO A 41 4.18 11.83 3.20
CA PRO A 41 3.90 13.23 2.89
C PRO A 41 2.41 13.58 3.02
N ALA A 42 1.49 12.68 2.64
CA ALA A 42 0.05 12.91 2.77
C ALA A 42 -0.39 13.17 4.22
N ALA A 43 0.20 12.45 5.19
CA ALA A 43 -0.04 12.66 6.61
C ALA A 43 0.50 14.00 7.15
N ARG A 44 1.40 14.66 6.41
CA ARG A 44 2.00 15.96 6.75
C ARG A 44 1.51 17.09 5.84
N ALA A 45 0.54 16.84 4.97
CA ALA A 45 0.02 17.83 4.05
C ALA A 45 -0.70 18.97 4.79
N ALA A 46 -0.74 20.15 4.17
CA ALA A 46 -1.50 21.30 4.63
C ALA A 46 -2.47 21.75 3.51
N PRO A 47 -3.80 21.68 3.71
CA PRO A 47 -4.50 21.24 4.93
C PRO A 47 -4.31 19.74 5.23
N PRO A 48 -4.39 19.33 6.52
CA PRO A 48 -4.19 17.94 6.91
C PRO A 48 -5.30 17.05 6.35
N LEU A 49 -4.90 15.93 5.76
CA LEU A 49 -5.83 14.89 5.35
C LEU A 49 -6.32 14.10 6.56
N SER A 50 -7.56 13.61 6.49
CA SER A 50 -8.09 12.69 7.50
C SER A 50 -7.35 11.34 7.45
N LEU A 51 -7.40 10.59 8.56
CA LEU A 51 -6.83 9.23 8.64
C LEU A 51 -7.36 8.30 7.52
N ILE A 52 -8.63 8.47 7.19
CA ILE A 52 -9.31 7.76 6.10
C ILE A 52 -8.74 8.21 4.76
N GLY A 53 -8.59 9.52 4.53
CA GLY A 53 -8.01 10.05 3.28
C GLY A 53 -6.58 9.57 3.04
N VAL A 54 -5.73 9.58 4.06
CA VAL A 54 -4.36 9.05 3.98
C VAL A 54 -4.37 7.55 3.66
N SER A 55 -5.31 6.80 4.23
CA SER A 55 -5.45 5.35 3.99
C SER A 55 -5.97 5.02 2.58
N VAL A 56 -6.88 5.82 2.03
CA VAL A 56 -7.36 5.69 0.64
C VAL A 56 -6.23 6.01 -0.33
N LEU A 57 -5.47 7.10 -0.13
CA LEU A 57 -4.30 7.42 -0.94
C LEU A 57 -3.23 6.32 -0.86
N GLY A 58 -2.97 5.81 0.35
CA GLY A 58 -2.05 4.70 0.56
C GLY A 58 -2.48 3.44 -0.19
N SER A 59 -3.78 3.09 -0.15
CA SER A 59 -4.31 1.94 -0.88
C SER A 59 -4.18 2.10 -2.39
N ALA A 60 -4.51 3.28 -2.93
CA ALA A 60 -4.35 3.57 -4.35
C ALA A 60 -2.87 3.50 -4.78
N ALA A 61 -1.97 4.10 -4.00
CA ALA A 61 -0.53 4.05 -4.25
C ALA A 61 0.03 2.63 -4.15
N HIS A 62 -0.49 1.81 -3.23
CA HIS A 62 -0.12 0.41 -3.09
C HIS A 62 -0.42 -0.38 -4.37
N VAL A 63 -1.65 -0.27 -4.86
CA VAL A 63 -2.10 -0.91 -6.10
C VAL A 63 -1.29 -0.40 -7.30
N ALA A 64 -1.04 0.91 -7.39
CA ALA A 64 -0.23 1.48 -8.46
C ALA A 64 1.20 0.95 -8.47
N GLY A 65 1.81 0.77 -7.29
CA GLY A 65 3.13 0.17 -7.16
C GLY A 65 3.16 -1.29 -7.61
N GLN A 66 2.14 -2.08 -7.24
CA GLN A 66 2.01 -3.46 -7.73
C GLN A 66 1.88 -3.51 -9.26
N LEU A 67 1.06 -2.63 -9.85
CA LEU A 67 0.91 -2.57 -11.31
C LEU A 67 2.19 -2.16 -12.03
N GLY A 68 2.93 -1.19 -11.48
CA GLY A 68 4.24 -0.81 -12.02
C GLY A 68 5.23 -1.96 -11.99
N ALA A 69 5.33 -2.67 -10.87
CA ALA A 69 6.19 -3.84 -10.74
C ALA A 69 5.72 -5.00 -11.65
N PHE A 70 4.42 -5.22 -11.77
CA PHE A 70 3.84 -6.21 -12.68
C PHE A 70 4.17 -5.88 -14.14
N GLY A 71 4.02 -4.61 -14.54
CA GLY A 71 4.39 -4.13 -15.86
C GLY A 71 5.86 -4.36 -16.19
N GLY A 72 6.76 -4.11 -15.24
CA GLY A 72 8.20 -4.32 -15.39
C GLY A 72 8.60 -5.80 -15.42
N LEU A 73 8.11 -6.60 -14.48
CA LEU A 73 8.49 -8.01 -14.32
C LEU A 73 7.98 -8.89 -15.47
N PHE A 74 6.80 -8.59 -16.01
CA PHE A 74 6.16 -9.39 -17.06
C PHE A 74 6.27 -8.76 -18.47
N GLY A 75 7.03 -7.67 -18.61
CA GLY A 75 7.26 -7.03 -19.92
C GLY A 75 6.03 -6.34 -20.53
N LEU A 76 4.99 -6.07 -19.73
CA LEU A 76 3.76 -5.42 -20.18
C LEU A 76 3.88 -3.88 -20.23
N GLY A 77 4.85 -3.31 -19.52
CA GLY A 77 5.06 -1.87 -19.45
C GLY A 77 3.79 -1.12 -19.02
N TRP A 78 3.44 -0.06 -19.77
CA TRP A 78 2.25 0.75 -19.52
C TRP A 78 0.92 0.00 -19.72
N ALA A 79 0.90 -1.14 -20.42
CA ALA A 79 -0.32 -1.91 -20.61
C ALA A 79 -0.88 -2.45 -19.28
N ALA A 80 -0.03 -2.66 -18.27
CA ALA A 80 -0.47 -3.05 -16.93
C ALA A 80 -1.43 -2.03 -16.28
N PHE A 81 -1.26 -0.73 -16.58
CA PHE A 81 -2.13 0.32 -16.05
C PHE A 81 -3.52 0.36 -16.67
N ARG A 82 -3.81 -0.45 -17.71
CA ARG A 82 -5.18 -0.61 -18.20
C ARG A 82 -6.11 -1.24 -17.15
N LEU A 83 -5.56 -1.96 -16.17
CA LEU A 83 -6.29 -2.51 -15.03
C LEU A 83 -6.54 -1.47 -13.92
N SER A 84 -5.88 -0.31 -13.97
CA SER A 84 -5.96 0.71 -12.93
C SER A 84 -7.37 1.23 -12.62
N PRO A 85 -8.31 1.38 -13.58
CA PRO A 85 -9.66 1.87 -13.26
C PRO A 85 -10.41 0.86 -12.37
N ALA A 86 -10.34 -0.42 -12.71
CA ALA A 86 -10.98 -1.50 -11.95
C ALA A 86 -10.37 -1.62 -10.55
N LEU A 87 -9.05 -1.46 -10.43
CA LEU A 87 -8.35 -1.59 -9.16
C LEU A 87 -8.43 -0.31 -8.30
N ALA A 88 -8.68 0.86 -8.91
CA ALA A 88 -9.00 2.08 -8.16
C ALA A 88 -10.36 1.95 -7.46
N VAL A 89 -11.34 1.31 -8.10
CA VAL A 89 -12.65 1.02 -7.49
C VAL A 89 -12.49 0.10 -6.27
N THR A 90 -11.54 -0.83 -6.26
CA THR A 90 -11.27 -1.68 -5.07
C THR A 90 -10.39 -0.99 -4.03
N ALA A 91 -9.47 -0.11 -4.45
CA ALA A 91 -8.60 0.64 -3.54
C ALA A 91 -9.37 1.58 -2.61
N VAL A 92 -10.44 2.22 -3.09
CA VAL A 92 -11.26 3.13 -2.28
C VAL A 92 -11.91 2.43 -1.08
N PRO A 93 -12.74 1.39 -1.23
CA PRO A 93 -13.38 0.71 -0.11
C PRO A 93 -12.35 0.07 0.82
N LEU A 94 -11.27 -0.54 0.29
CA LEU A 94 -10.20 -1.11 1.11
C LEU A 94 -9.47 -0.04 1.93
N GLY A 95 -9.20 1.12 1.33
CA GLY A 95 -8.62 2.28 2.00
C GLY A 95 -9.53 2.85 3.09
N ILE A 96 -10.85 2.91 2.84
CA ILE A 96 -11.84 3.35 3.83
C ILE A 96 -11.87 2.39 5.02
N VAL A 97 -11.98 1.07 4.76
CA VAL A 97 -11.98 0.05 5.81
C VAL A 97 -10.70 0.12 6.64
N THR A 98 -9.55 0.22 5.98
CA THR A 98 -8.25 0.35 6.67
C THR A 98 -8.21 1.59 7.53
N GLY A 99 -8.63 2.74 7.00
CA GLY A 99 -8.68 4.00 7.74
C GLY A 99 -9.65 3.96 8.94
N ALA A 100 -10.80 3.32 8.78
CA ALA A 100 -11.79 3.15 9.85
C ALA A 100 -11.26 2.25 10.97
N VAL A 101 -10.56 1.16 10.64
CA VAL A 101 -9.92 0.28 11.62
C VAL A 101 -8.84 1.04 12.39
N ILE A 102 -7.97 1.78 11.71
CA ILE A 102 -6.91 2.56 12.36
C ILE A 102 -7.54 3.65 13.26
N LEU A 103 -8.60 4.33 12.80
CA LEU A 103 -9.32 5.31 13.62
C LEU A 103 -9.92 4.68 14.88
N ALA A 104 -10.49 3.48 14.77
CA ALA A 104 -11.03 2.75 15.92
C ALA A 104 -9.93 2.33 16.91
N VAL A 105 -8.76 1.91 16.40
CA VAL A 105 -7.59 1.58 17.24
C VAL A 105 -7.07 2.82 17.95
N HIS A 106 -6.86 3.93 17.23
CA HIS A 106 -6.35 5.17 17.82
C HIS A 106 -7.28 5.75 18.89
N ARG A 107 -8.60 5.59 18.73
CA ARG A 107 -9.58 5.96 19.77
C ARG A 107 -9.48 5.10 21.04
N ARG A 108 -9.06 3.84 20.94
CA ARG A 108 -8.92 2.91 22.08
C ARG A 108 -7.53 2.95 22.71
N LEU A 109 -6.50 3.29 21.94
CA LEU A 109 -5.09 3.34 22.35
C LEU A 109 -4.47 4.67 21.90
N PRO A 110 -4.80 5.80 22.55
CA PRO A 110 -4.36 7.13 22.12
C PRO A 110 -2.86 7.41 22.37
N SER A 111 -2.15 6.53 23.07
CA SER A 111 -0.73 6.69 23.44
C SER A 111 0.28 6.17 22.40
N TRP A 112 -0.18 5.76 21.20
CA TRP A 112 0.62 5.34 20.05
C TRP A 112 0.22 6.11 18.79
#